data_AF-A0AAN8W726-F1
#
_entry.id   AF-A0AAN8W726-F1
#
_cell.length_a   1.000
_cell.length_b   1.000
_cell.length_c   1.000
_cell.angle_alpha   90.00
_cell.angle_beta   90.00
_cell.angle_gamma   90.00
#
_symmetry.space_group_name_H-M   'P 1'
#
loop_
_entity.id
_entity.type
_entity.pdbx_description
1 polymer ?
#
loop_
_entity_poly.entity_id
_entity_poly.type
_entity_poly.pdbx_seq_one_letter_code
_entity_poly.pdbx_strand_id
1 'polypeptide(L)'
;MSGGWCSCFLLHNIYDLREILPAKQVRSNPPEIPAKGFSFLDQVDAFDNDGWWVGKITRITDSDCYVYLDTIREEIMYPFSQLRVHQEWIDREWISANKNRNREMSLWKQRSLSQIISAPSCK
;
A
#
# COMPACT_ATOMS: atom_id res chain seq x y z
N MET A 1 46.45 26.47 21.52
CA MET A 1 45.35 27.04 22.33
C MET A 1 44.27 27.49 21.36
N SER A 2 43.02 27.09 21.62
CA SER A 2 41.74 27.49 20.99
C SER A 2 41.64 27.39 19.46
N GLY A 3 40.68 26.70 18.85
CA GLY A 3 39.47 26.08 19.36
C GLY A 3 38.52 25.78 18.19
N GLY A 4 37.46 25.04 18.47
CA GLY A 4 36.20 25.14 17.72
C GLY A 4 36.12 24.37 16.42
N TRP A 5 35.99 23.05 16.51
CA TRP A 5 35.09 22.33 15.60
C TRP A 5 34.00 21.74 16.48
N CYS A 6 32.93 22.50 16.67
CA CYS A 6 31.69 22.00 17.22
C CYS A 6 31.18 20.91 16.27
N SER A 7 31.39 19.65 16.66
CA SER A 7 30.72 18.52 16.05
C SER A 7 29.22 18.64 16.34
N CYS A 8 28.49 19.30 15.44
CA CYS A 8 27.02 19.27 15.40
C CYS A 8 26.51 18.17 14.44
N PHE A 9 27.18 17.01 14.43
CA PHE A 9 26.72 15.80 13.72
C PHE A 9 26.37 14.65 14.68
N LEU A 10 25.86 14.98 15.87
CA LEU A 10 25.29 14.00 16.79
C LEU A 10 23.88 14.44 17.14
N LEU A 11 22.94 13.50 17.13
CA LEU A 11 21.51 13.61 17.44
C LEU A 11 20.53 13.82 16.25
N HIS A 12 20.72 13.14 15.12
CA HIS A 12 19.53 12.71 14.39
C HIS A 12 18.97 11.45 15.09
N ASN A 13 17.91 11.65 15.88
CA ASN A 13 16.98 10.65 16.41
C ASN A 13 17.55 9.51 17.26
N ILE A 14 17.91 9.81 18.52
CA ILE A 14 18.18 8.77 19.55
C ILE A 14 16.99 8.61 20.54
N TYR A 15 15.78 9.00 20.14
CA TYR A 15 14.58 8.79 20.96
C TYR A 15 13.47 8.16 20.12
N ASP A 16 12.95 7.03 20.59
CA ASP A 16 11.77 6.38 20.00
C ASP A 16 10.56 7.31 20.13
N LEU A 17 9.85 7.53 19.03
CA LEU A 17 8.60 8.28 19.03
C LEU A 17 7.50 7.46 19.74
N ARG A 18 6.78 8.10 20.67
CA ARG A 18 5.62 7.51 21.36
C ARG A 18 4.39 8.36 21.10
N GLU A 19 3.31 7.73 20.68
CA GLU A 19 2.03 8.38 20.39
C GLU A 19 0.86 7.54 20.94
N ILE A 20 -0.22 8.20 21.38
CA ILE A 20 -1.46 7.53 21.80
C ILE A 20 -2.42 7.52 20.60
N LEU A 21 -2.66 6.33 20.06
CA LEU A 21 -3.55 6.12 18.92
C LEU A 21 -4.82 5.36 19.31
N PRO A 22 -5.98 5.69 18.71
CA PRO A 22 -7.16 4.83 18.71
C PRO A 22 -6.84 3.41 18.22
N ALA A 23 -7.44 2.39 18.85
CA ALA A 23 -7.24 0.98 18.48
C ALA A 23 -7.50 0.67 16.99
N LYS A 24 -8.40 1.43 16.33
CA LYS A 24 -8.70 1.29 14.90
C LYS A 24 -7.54 1.69 13.96
N GLN A 25 -6.55 2.43 14.43
CA GLN A 25 -5.36 2.82 13.67
C GLN A 25 -4.19 1.84 13.87
N VAL A 26 -4.34 0.88 14.77
CA VAL A 26 -3.34 -0.17 15.02
C VAL A 26 -3.79 -1.44 14.31
N ARG A 27 -2.86 -2.07 13.60
CA ARG A 27 -3.05 -3.35 12.92
C ARG A 27 -1.91 -4.31 13.28
N SER A 28 -2.14 -5.60 13.07
CA SER A 28 -1.09 -6.62 13.21
C SER A 28 -0.01 -6.44 12.13
N ASN A 29 1.01 -7.30 12.08
CA ASN A 29 1.89 -7.35 10.91
C ASN A 29 1.15 -8.08 9.77
N PRO A 30 1.14 -7.55 8.54
CA PRO A 30 0.60 -8.29 7.40
C PRO A 30 1.34 -9.62 7.20
N PRO A 31 0.63 -10.69 6.80
CA PRO A 31 1.28 -11.94 6.43
C PRO A 31 2.14 -11.72 5.19
N GLU A 32 3.26 -12.44 5.12
CA GLU A 32 4.11 -12.43 3.94
C GLU A 32 3.41 -13.15 2.78
N ILE A 33 3.27 -12.44 1.67
CA ILE A 33 2.76 -13.00 0.42
C ILE A 33 3.96 -13.07 -0.53
N PRO A 34 4.38 -14.28 -0.96
CA PRO A 34 5.40 -14.40 -1.99
C PRO A 34 4.89 -13.73 -3.26
N ALA A 35 5.48 -12.59 -3.63
CA ALA A 35 5.21 -11.99 -4.92
C ALA A 35 5.89 -12.86 -5.99
N LYS A 36 5.10 -13.50 -6.86
CA LYS A 36 5.64 -14.21 -8.04
C LYS A 36 6.12 -13.26 -9.15
N GLY A 37 6.26 -11.98 -8.81
CA GLY A 37 6.40 -10.85 -9.72
C GLY A 37 5.29 -9.83 -9.52
N PHE A 38 5.49 -8.64 -10.07
CA PHE A 38 4.49 -7.60 -10.15
C PHE A 38 4.05 -7.35 -11.59
N SER A 39 2.88 -6.75 -11.77
CA SER A 39 2.32 -6.37 -13.06
C SER A 39 1.92 -4.89 -13.10
N PHE A 40 1.74 -4.37 -14.31
CA PHE A 40 1.22 -3.02 -14.51
C PHE A 40 -0.13 -2.83 -13.80
N LEU A 41 -0.29 -1.72 -13.08
CA LEU A 41 -1.42 -1.36 -12.22
C LEU A 41 -1.66 -2.24 -10.98
N ASP A 42 -0.74 -3.14 -10.64
CA ASP A 42 -0.77 -3.79 -9.34
C ASP A 42 -0.63 -2.74 -8.23
N GLN A 43 -1.44 -2.90 -7.19
CA GLN A 43 -1.35 -2.08 -6.00
C GLN A 43 -0.30 -2.67 -5.06
N VAL A 44 0.64 -1.84 -4.64
CA VAL A 44 1.80 -2.24 -3.82
C VAL A 44 1.95 -1.29 -2.63
N ASP A 45 2.64 -1.77 -1.58
CA ASP A 45 3.23 -0.87 -0.59
C ASP A 45 4.73 -0.75 -0.89
N ALA A 46 5.23 0.48 -1.00
CA ALA A 46 6.64 0.80 -1.13
C ALA A 46 7.24 1.21 0.21
N PHE A 47 8.41 0.69 0.55
CA PHE A 47 9.12 1.04 1.78
C PHE A 47 10.04 2.24 1.55
N ASP A 48 9.70 3.37 2.17
CA ASP A 48 10.43 4.63 2.02
C ASP A 48 10.27 5.51 3.26
N ASN A 49 11.30 6.28 3.64
CA ASN A 49 11.32 7.13 4.83
C ASN A 49 10.78 6.42 6.11
N ASP A 50 11.29 5.22 6.38
CA ASP A 50 10.92 4.37 7.52
C ASP A 50 9.43 3.99 7.59
N GLY A 51 8.71 4.06 6.46
CA GLY A 51 7.28 3.78 6.35
C GLY A 51 6.89 3.00 5.10
N TRP A 52 5.66 2.49 5.09
CA TRP A 52 5.05 1.80 3.95
C TRP A 52 4.02 2.71 3.27
N TRP A 53 4.22 3.00 1.99
CA TRP A 53 3.43 3.93 1.18
C TRP A 53 2.64 3.17 0.12
N VAL A 54 1.33 3.40 0.07
CA VAL A 54 0.45 2.75 -0.91
C VAL A 54 0.65 3.39 -2.28
N GLY A 55 0.86 2.57 -3.30
CA GLY A 55 1.01 3.03 -4.68
C GLY A 55 0.55 2.02 -5.71
N LYS A 56 0.67 2.40 -6.99
CA LYS A 56 0.36 1.55 -8.14
C LYS A 56 1.53 1.48 -9.09
N ILE A 57 1.82 0.30 -9.59
CA ILE A 57 2.90 0.13 -10.56
C ILE A 57 2.51 0.72 -11.91
N THR A 58 3.35 1.59 -12.45
CA THR A 58 3.16 2.25 -13.75
C THR A 58 4.17 1.78 -14.80
N ARG A 59 5.33 1.29 -14.38
CA ARG A 59 6.34 0.72 -15.29
C ARG A 59 7.19 -0.31 -14.55
N ILE A 60 7.60 -1.36 -15.26
CA ILE A 60 8.46 -2.43 -14.73
C ILE A 60 9.69 -2.52 -15.63
N THR A 61 10.88 -2.62 -15.03
CA THR A 61 12.15 -2.90 -15.69
C THR A 61 12.71 -4.23 -15.15
N ASP A 62 13.88 -4.65 -15.63
CA ASP A 62 14.49 -5.91 -15.20
C ASP A 62 14.85 -5.94 -13.70
N SER A 63 15.17 -4.77 -13.11
CA SER A 63 15.62 -4.63 -11.72
C SER A 63 14.67 -3.85 -10.82
N ASP A 64 13.81 -3.00 -11.40
CA ASP A 64 13.08 -1.98 -10.66
C ASP A 64 11.63 -1.84 -11.13
N CYS A 65 10.82 -1.22 -10.29
CA CYS A 65 9.44 -0.87 -10.57
C CYS A 65 9.25 0.62 -10.32
N TYR A 66 8.58 1.30 -11.24
CA TYR A 66 8.09 2.64 -11.02
C TYR A 66 6.69 2.56 -10.41
N VAL A 67 6.51 3.27 -9.30
CA VAL A 67 5.30 3.27 -8.50
C VAL A 67 4.78 4.70 -8.42
N TYR A 68 3.53 4.88 -8.83
CA TYR A 68 2.80 6.13 -8.62
C TYR A 68 2.19 6.15 -7.23
N LEU A 69 2.60 7.12 -6.41
CA LEU A 69 2.09 7.35 -5.06
C LEU A 69 1.00 8.42 -5.11
N ASP A 70 -0.27 7.99 -4.99
CA ASP A 70 -1.44 8.87 -5.06
C ASP A 70 -1.40 10.00 -3.99
N THR A 71 -0.75 9.76 -2.85
CA THR A 71 -0.64 10.72 -1.73
C THR A 71 0.18 11.96 -2.07
N ILE A 72 1.27 11.79 -2.82
CA ILE A 72 2.18 12.87 -3.20
C ILE A 72 2.10 13.23 -4.69
N ARG A 73 1.35 12.44 -5.48
CA ARG A 73 1.15 12.59 -6.93
C ARG A 73 2.42 12.46 -7.76
N GLU A 74 3.35 11.64 -7.29
CA GLU A 74 4.65 11.42 -7.94
C GLU A 74 4.84 9.95 -8.36
N GLU A 75 5.63 9.74 -9.41
CA GLU A 75 6.12 8.43 -9.82
C GLU A 75 7.57 8.27 -9.32
N ILE A 76 7.81 7.26 -8.50
CA ILE A 76 9.13 7.00 -7.89
C ILE A 76 9.57 5.58 -8.25
N MET A 77 10.87 5.41 -8.50
CA MET A 77 11.48 4.11 -8.79
C MET A 77 11.87 3.40 -7.50
N TYR A 78 11.45 2.16 -7.35
CA TYR A 78 11.78 1.31 -6.22
C TYR A 78 12.31 -0.06 -6.70
N PRO A 79 13.33 -0.63 -6.02
CA PRO A 79 13.73 -2.01 -6.27
C PRO A 79 12.67 -2.98 -5.77
N PHE A 80 12.60 -4.18 -6.34
CA PHE A 80 11.63 -5.22 -5.93
C PHE A 80 11.68 -5.54 -4.42
N SER A 81 12.86 -5.43 -3.79
CA SER A 81 13.05 -5.69 -2.35
C SER A 81 12.39 -4.67 -1.43
N GLN A 82 12.05 -3.48 -1.94
CA GLN A 82 11.33 -2.44 -1.19
C GLN A 82 9.83 -2.46 -1.46
N LEU A 83 9.36 -3.39 -2.29
CA LEU A 83 7.95 -3.51 -2.64
C LEU A 83 7.34 -4.76 -2.01
N ARG A 84 6.09 -4.63 -1.57
CA ARG A 84 5.25 -5.77 -1.20
C ARG A 84 3.86 -5.61 -1.79
N VAL A 85 3.14 -6.72 -1.89
CA VAL A 85 1.72 -6.71 -2.30
C VAL A 85 0.91 -5.91 -1.29
N HIS A 86 0.12 -4.94 -1.79
CA HIS A 86 -0.76 -4.16 -0.93
C HIS A 86 -1.83 -5.06 -0.30
N GLN A 87 -2.03 -4.89 1.01
CA GLN A 87 -3.05 -5.59 1.78
C GLN A 87 -3.83 -4.59 2.63
N GLU A 88 -5.15 -4.70 2.57
CA GLU A 88 -6.07 -3.96 3.41
C GLU A 88 -6.39 -4.76 4.68
N TRP A 89 -6.48 -4.05 5.82
CA TRP A 89 -6.91 -4.63 7.09
C TRP A 89 -8.40 -4.31 7.28
N ILE A 90 -9.26 -5.31 7.00
CA ILE A 90 -10.72 -5.16 7.03
C ILE A 90 -11.27 -6.23 7.98
N ASP A 91 -12.12 -5.83 8.93
CA ASP A 91 -12.80 -6.75 9.85
C ASP A 91 -11.86 -7.75 10.57
N ARG A 92 -10.64 -7.30 10.90
CA ARG A 92 -9.56 -8.10 11.55
C ARG A 92 -8.92 -9.16 10.65
N GLU A 93 -9.11 -9.06 9.35
CA GLU A 93 -8.47 -9.91 8.36
C GLU A 93 -7.62 -9.10 7.37
N TRP A 94 -6.54 -9.73 6.90
CA TRP A 94 -5.73 -9.20 5.81
C TRP A 94 -6.31 -9.63 4.47
N ILE A 95 -6.62 -8.66 3.61
CA ILE A 95 -7.16 -8.90 2.28
C ILE A 95 -6.23 -8.26 1.26
N SER A 96 -5.62 -9.07 0.39
CA SER A 96 -4.79 -8.54 -0.70
C SER A 96 -5.63 -7.73 -1.69
N ALA A 97 -5.03 -6.71 -2.30
CA ALA A 97 -5.70 -5.84 -3.26
C ALA A 97 -6.42 -6.60 -4.38
N ASN A 98 -5.79 -7.66 -4.90
CA ASN A 98 -6.37 -8.52 -5.94
C ASN A 98 -7.62 -9.28 -5.44
N LYS A 99 -7.57 -9.81 -4.21
CA LYS A 99 -8.73 -10.47 -3.61
C LYS A 99 -9.86 -9.47 -3.34
N ASN A 100 -9.53 -8.27 -2.87
CA ASN A 100 -10.51 -7.22 -2.61
C ASN A 100 -11.21 -6.79 -3.90
N ARG A 101 -10.44 -6.46 -4.94
CA ARG A 101 -10.97 -6.13 -6.28
C ARG A 101 -11.89 -7.22 -6.82
N ASN A 102 -11.52 -8.50 -6.68
CA ASN A 102 -12.36 -9.62 -7.12
C ASN A 102 -13.67 -9.73 -6.33
N ARG A 103 -13.64 -9.47 -5.02
CA ARG A 103 -14.82 -9.46 -4.15
C ARG A 103 -15.75 -8.33 -4.56
N GLU A 104 -15.25 -7.12 -4.70
CA GLU A 104 -16.02 -5.97 -5.22
C GLU A 104 -16.57 -6.27 -6.61
N MET A 105 -15.76 -6.92 -7.46
CA MET A 105 -16.18 -7.34 -8.79
C MET A 105 -17.37 -8.31 -8.78
N SER A 106 -17.39 -9.21 -7.82
CA SER A 106 -18.46 -10.20 -7.67
C SER A 106 -19.73 -9.55 -7.10
N LEU A 107 -19.57 -8.63 -6.14
CA LEU A 107 -20.69 -7.90 -5.52
C LEU A 107 -21.39 -6.99 -6.52
N TRP A 108 -20.66 -6.27 -7.39
CA TRP A 108 -21.33 -5.45 -8.41
C TRP A 108 -22.09 -6.31 -9.41
N LYS A 109 -21.52 -7.45 -9.87
CA LYS A 109 -22.24 -8.37 -10.77
C LYS A 109 -23.56 -8.85 -10.17
N GLN A 110 -23.54 -9.24 -8.89
CA GLN A 110 -24.76 -9.67 -8.19
C GLN A 110 -25.80 -8.56 -8.09
N ARG A 111 -25.38 -7.33 -7.73
CA ARG A 111 -26.27 -6.16 -7.63
C ARG A 111 -26.84 -5.74 -8.99
N SER A 112 -26.03 -5.78 -10.05
CA SER A 112 -26.48 -5.52 -11.41
C SER A 112 -27.48 -6.57 -11.89
N LEU A 113 -27.22 -7.86 -11.62
CA LEU A 113 -28.15 -8.93 -11.95
C LEU A 113 -29.49 -8.81 -11.19
N SER A 114 -29.46 -8.46 -9.89
CA SER A 114 -30.69 -8.28 -9.13
C SER A 114 -31.51 -7.08 -9.60
N GLN A 115 -30.86 -5.99 -10.04
CA GLN A 115 -31.56 -4.86 -10.68
C GLN A 115 -32.18 -5.24 -12.02
N ILE A 116 -31.54 -6.09 -12.83
CA ILE A 116 -32.09 -6.59 -14.11
C ILE A 116 -33.33 -7.46 -13.88
N ILE A 117 -33.30 -8.37 -12.91
CA ILE A 117 -34.43 -9.27 -12.61
C ILE A 117 -35.62 -8.52 -12.02
N SER A 118 -35.37 -7.38 -11.36
CA SER A 118 -36.41 -6.54 -10.75
C SER A 118 -37.02 -5.51 -11.73
N ALA A 119 -36.52 -5.42 -12.96
CA ALA A 119 -37.08 -4.51 -13.95
C ALA A 119 -38.50 -4.97 -14.33
N PRO A 120 -39.51 -4.07 -14.34
CA PRO A 120 -40.84 -4.45 -14.80
C PRO A 120 -40.74 -4.94 -16.24
N SER A 121 -41.18 -6.18 -16.48
CA SER A 121 -41.30 -6.73 -17.82
C SER A 121 -42.23 -5.81 -18.62
N CYS A 122 -41.71 -5.15 -19.65
CA CYS A 122 -42.53 -4.41 -20.59
C CYS A 122 -43.58 -5.37 -21.16
N LYS A 123 -44.85 -5.06 -20.91
CA LYS A 123 -46.00 -5.66 -21.60
C LYS A 123 -46.26 -4.93 -22.90
#